data_AF-A0A3D5D8J5-F1
#
_entry.id   AF-A0A3D5D8J5-F1
#
_cell.length_a   1.000
_cell.length_b   1.000
_cell.length_c   1.000
_cell.angle_alpha   90.00
_cell.angle_beta   90.00
_cell.angle_gamma   90.00
#
_symmetry.space_group_name_H-M   'P 1'
#
loop_
_entity.id
_entity.type
_entity.pdbx_description
1 polymer ?
#
loop_
_entity_poly.entity_id
_entity_poly.type
_entity_poly.pdbx_seq_one_letter_code
_entity_poly.pdbx_strand_id
1 'polypeptide(L)' 'MEWERGEIRWYLDGKLWQTQNKWSTPAAPFPAPFDEKFHLILNLAVGGKFVGAPNVATQFPARMEVDWVRVYQLAKQP' A
#
# COMPACT_ATOMS: atom_id res chain seq x y z
N MET A 1 0.82 7.14 4.21
CA MET A 1 -0.51 6.81 3.67
C MET A 1 -1.52 7.24 4.71
N GLU A 2 -2.61 7.87 4.28
CA GLU A 2 -3.78 8.15 5.09
C GLU A 2 -4.95 7.40 4.47
N TRP A 3 -5.66 6.63 5.29
CA TRP A 3 -6.76 5.80 4.83
C TRP A 3 -7.96 6.07 5.72
N GLU A 4 -9.01 6.59 5.09
CA GLU A 4 -10.28 6.96 5.70
C GLU A 4 -11.43 6.31 4.94
N ARG A 5 -12.66 6.46 5.47
CA ARG A 5 -13.85 5.93 4.80
C ARG A 5 -14.02 6.61 3.44
N GLY A 6 -13.84 5.85 2.37
CA GLY A 6 -14.07 6.30 0.99
C GLY A 6 -12.93 7.08 0.35
N GLU A 7 -11.79 7.23 1.03
CA GLU A 7 -10.60 7.85 0.44
C GLU A 7 -9.30 7.22 0.98
N ILE A 8 -8.34 7.01 0.08
CA ILE A 8 -6.98 6.60 0.40
C ILE A 8 -6.01 7.57 -0.26
N ARG A 9 -5.10 8.12 0.53
CA ARG A 9 -4.06 9.06 0.10
C ARG A 9 -2.68 8.47 0.35
N TRP A 10 -1.85 8.40 -0.68
CA TRP A 10 -0.47 7.97 -0.61
C TRP A 10 0.46 9.17 -0.65
N TYR A 11 1.52 9.10 0.15
CA TYR A 11 2.49 10.16 0.32
C TYR A 11 3.89 9.58 0.14
N LEU A 12 4.76 10.33 -0.53
CA LEU A 12 6.20 10.08 -0.60
C LEU A 12 6.91 11.27 0.05
N ASP A 13 7.70 11.02 1.09
CA ASP A 13 8.39 12.07 1.87
C ASP A 13 7.44 13.19 2.34
N GLY A 14 6.24 12.81 2.78
CA GLY A 14 5.19 13.73 3.26
C GLY A 14 4.45 14.50 2.17
N LYS A 15 4.83 14.36 0.89
CA LYS A 15 4.15 15.01 -0.23
C LYS A 15 3.08 14.09 -0.82
N LEU A 16 1.88 14.62 -1.05
CA LEU A 16 0.79 13.86 -1.66
C LEU A 16 1.22 13.39 -3.06
N TRP A 17 1.17 12.08 -3.27
CA TRP A 17 1.53 11.43 -4.53
C TRP A 17 0.29 10.98 -5.29
N GLN A 18 -0.67 10.39 -4.58
CA GLN A 18 -1.89 9.85 -5.18
C GLN A 18 -3.05 9.92 -4.20
N THR A 19 -4.22 10.22 -4.73
CA THR A 19 -5.51 10.06 -4.04
C THR A 19 -6.34 9.06 -4.82
N GLN A 20 -6.92 8.08 -4.14
CA GLN A 20 -8.04 7.29 -4.64
C GLN A 20 -9.27 7.56 -3.80
N ASN A 21 -10.38 7.82 -4.47
CA ASN A 21 -11.71 7.94 -3.87
C ASN A 21 -12.80 7.35 -4.77
N LYS A 22 -12.40 6.59 -5.80
CA LYS A 22 -13.29 5.93 -6.76
C LYS A 22 -12.79 4.52 -7.04
N TRP A 23 -13.49 3.53 -6.49
CA TRP A 23 -13.26 2.11 -6.73
C TRP A 23 -14.59 1.36 -6.62
N SER A 24 -14.58 0.11 -7.07
CA SER A 24 -15.72 -0.79 -6.94
C SER A 24 -15.24 -2.23 -6.78
N THR A 25 -16.10 -3.05 -6.19
CA THR A 25 -15.93 -4.49 -6.10
C THR A 25 -17.27 -5.16 -6.44
N PRO A 26 -17.29 -6.37 -7.01
CA PRO A 26 -18.54 -7.12 -7.21
C PRO A 26 -19.22 -7.53 -5.90
N ALA A 27 -18.48 -7.57 -4.78
CA ALA A 27 -18.96 -8.16 -3.54
C ALA A 27 -19.91 -7.25 -2.73
N ALA A 28 -19.74 -5.92 -2.81
CA ALA A 28 -20.50 -4.96 -2.01
C ALA A 28 -20.42 -3.53 -2.60
N PRO A 29 -21.36 -2.63 -2.25
CA PRO A 29 -21.30 -1.23 -2.63
C PRO A 29 -20.07 -0.50 -2.06
N PHE A 30 -19.70 0.62 -2.69
CA PHE A 30 -18.71 1.54 -2.14
C PHE A 30 -19.06 1.94 -0.68
N PRO A 31 -18.10 2.01 0.26
CA PRO A 31 -16.64 2.01 0.06
C PRO A 31 -15.95 0.64 0.12
N ALA A 32 -16.69 -0.47 0.03
CA ALA A 32 -16.09 -1.79 -0.08
C ALA A 32 -15.10 -1.90 -1.25
N PRO A 33 -13.99 -2.66 -1.11
CA PRO A 33 -13.66 -3.53 0.02
C PRO A 33 -12.78 -2.86 1.10
N PHE A 34 -12.50 -1.56 0.99
CA PHE A 34 -11.54 -0.87 1.86
C PHE A 34 -12.20 -0.25 3.10
N ASP A 35 -13.25 -0.89 3.61
CA ASP A 35 -13.98 -0.54 4.83
C ASP A 35 -13.99 -1.67 5.86
N GLU A 36 -13.15 -2.68 5.64
CA GLU A 36 -12.94 -3.82 6.54
C GLU A 36 -11.56 -3.77 7.21
N LYS A 37 -11.27 -4.75 8.10
CA LYS A 37 -9.94 -4.90 8.70
C LYS A 37 -8.95 -5.52 7.72
N PHE A 38 -7.80 -4.88 7.55
CA PHE A 38 -6.68 -5.36 6.74
C PHE A 38 -5.44 -5.62 7.60
N HIS A 39 -4.52 -6.41 7.06
CA HIS A 39 -3.19 -6.63 7.64
C HIS A 39 -2.12 -6.08 6.68
N LEU A 40 -0.93 -5.82 7.21
CA LEU A 40 0.21 -5.35 6.43
C LEU A 40 1.01 -6.53 5.89
N ILE A 41 1.53 -6.38 4.67
CA ILE A 41 2.46 -7.32 4.04
C ILE A 41 3.67 -6.52 3.55
N LEU A 42 4.87 -6.99 3.89
CA LEU A 42 6.13 -6.50 3.34
C LEU A 42 6.87 -7.69 2.74
N ASN A 43 7.24 -7.60 1.47
CA ASN A 43 7.98 -8.65 0.78
C ASN A 43 8.92 -8.06 -0.28
N LEU A 44 10.04 -8.72 -0.51
CA LEU A 44 10.94 -8.47 -1.63
C LEU A 44 10.77 -9.60 -2.65
N ALA A 45 9.89 -9.40 -3.62
CA ALA A 45 9.68 -10.38 -4.68
C ALA A 45 10.88 -10.41 -5.64
N VAL A 46 11.29 -11.60 -6.07
CA VAL A 46 12.33 -11.80 -7.09
C VAL A 46 11.68 -12.42 -8.32
N GLY A 47 11.49 -11.57 -9.33
CA GLY A 47 10.84 -11.92 -10.58
C GLY A 47 9.30 -12.03 -10.50
N GLY A 48 8.67 -12.26 -11.64
CA GLY A 48 7.22 -12.48 -11.76
C GLY A 48 6.66 -12.04 -13.10
N LYS A 49 5.38 -12.33 -13.37
CA LYS A 49 4.73 -11.96 -14.64
C LYS A 49 4.77 -10.45 -14.91
N PHE A 50 4.64 -9.64 -13.85
CA PHE A 50 4.58 -8.19 -13.97
C PHE A 50 5.96 -7.56 -14.21
N VAL A 51 6.98 -7.95 -13.43
CA VAL A 51 8.32 -7.33 -13.47
C VAL A 51 9.33 -8.07 -14.36
N GLY A 52 8.97 -9.26 -14.86
CA GLY A 52 9.89 -10.13 -15.60
C GLY A 52 10.79 -10.97 -14.68
N ALA A 53 11.67 -11.79 -15.26
CA ALA A 53 12.67 -12.55 -14.51
C ALA A 53 13.95 -11.71 -14.31
N PRO A 54 14.72 -11.91 -13.23
CA PRO A 54 16.05 -11.32 -13.10
C PRO A 54 16.96 -11.76 -14.25
N ASN A 55 17.92 -10.91 -14.60
CA ASN A 55 18.86 -11.13 -15.70
C ASN A 55 20.32 -10.92 -15.23
N VAL A 56 21.26 -11.01 -16.16
CA VAL A 56 22.71 -10.86 -15.87
C VAL A 56 23.10 -9.50 -15.29
N ALA A 57 22.27 -8.46 -15.48
CA ALA A 57 22.48 -7.14 -14.88
C ALA A 57 21.85 -7.01 -13.49
N THR A 58 21.09 -8.02 -13.03
CA THR A 58 20.47 -8.01 -11.70
C THR A 58 21.50 -8.35 -10.63
N GLN A 59 21.76 -7.41 -9.73
CA GLN A 59 22.74 -7.57 -8.67
C GLN A 59 22.16 -8.30 -7.46
N PHE A 60 22.93 -9.25 -6.93
CA PHE A 60 22.61 -9.98 -5.70
C PHE A 60 23.81 -9.99 -4.74
N PRO A 61 23.58 -10.04 -3.41
CA PRO A 61 22.29 -10.14 -2.73
C PRO A 61 21.50 -8.82 -2.75
N ALA A 62 20.17 -8.90 -2.87
CA ALA A 62 19.29 -7.75 -2.73
C ALA A 62 18.72 -7.70 -1.30
N ARG A 63 18.61 -6.50 -0.73
CA ARG A 63 18.12 -6.27 0.64
C ARG A 63 17.02 -5.21 0.60
N MET A 64 15.94 -5.47 1.33
CA MET A 64 14.91 -4.47 1.65
C MET A 64 15.07 -4.10 3.11
N GLU A 65 15.57 -2.91 3.39
CA GLU A 65 15.87 -2.45 4.74
C GLU A 65 14.73 -1.56 5.22
N VAL A 66 14.07 -1.98 6.29
CA VAL A 66 12.91 -1.29 6.88
C VAL A 66 13.24 -0.99 8.33
N ASP A 67 13.41 0.29 8.66
CA ASP A 67 13.72 0.73 10.02
C ASP A 67 12.49 0.61 10.93
N TRP A 68 11.34 1.13 10.48
CA TRP A 68 10.08 1.01 11.21
C TRP A 68 8.85 0.99 10.31
N VAL A 69 7.79 0.43 10.87
CA VAL A 69 6.41 0.57 10.38
C VAL A 69 5.60 1.19 11.51
N ARG A 70 4.82 2.24 11.21
CA ARG A 70 3.97 2.92 12.19
C ARG A 70 2.55 3.01 11.64
N VAL A 71 1.59 2.70 12.50
CA VAL A 71 0.16 2.84 12.21
C VAL A 71 -0.42 3.79 13.23
N TYR A 72 -1.15 4.77 12.75
CA TYR A 72 -1.77 5.81 13.57
C TYR A 72 -3.27 5.74 13.38
N GLN A 73 -4.02 5.98 14.46
CA GLN A 73 -5.45 6.19 14.39
C GLN A 73 -5.72 7.69 14.52
N LEU A 74 -6.65 8.21 13.73
CA LEU A 74 -7.15 9.57 13.91
C LEU A 74 -7.64 9.72 15.36
N ALA A 75 -7.20 10.77 16.04
CA ALA A 75 -7.74 11.11 17.34
C ALA A 75 -9.27 11.27 17.19
N LYS A 76 -10.04 10.64 18.09
CA LYS A 76 -11.48 10.92 18.14
C LYS A 76 -11.65 12.42 18.35
N GLN A 77 -12.32 13.09 17.41
CA GLN A 77 -12.84 14.42 17.69
C GLN A 77 -13.83 14.27 18.88
N PRO A 78 -13.72 15.10 19.92
CA PRO A 78 -14.59 15.02 21.09
C PRO A 78 -16.07 15.20 20.72
#